data_AF-A0A2M8C159-F1
#
_entry.id   AF-A0A2M8C159-F1
#
_cell.length_a   1.000
_cell.length_b   1.000
_cell.length_c   1.000
_cell.angle_alpha   90.00
_cell.angle_beta   90.00
_cell.angle_gamma   90.00
#
_symmetry.space_group_name_H-M   'P 1'
#
loop_
_entity.id
_entity.type
_entity.pdbx_description
1 polymer ?
#
loop_
_entity_poly.entity_id
_entity_poly.type
_entity_poly.pdbx_seq_one_letter_code
_entity_poly.pdbx_strand_id
1 'polypeptide(L)'
;PQANVKEASLVRLSASQNNLEIIGLNNLKQAIFFLEGQLTINQSKFVLADFIGKSASNGINLDWVKGQSHSKRGLEIAVAGGHNLFLQGPPGTGKTLLAKAAVSIMPDLASEELLELAQIYSASGFNISEPWFGQRPFRAPHHSASEPTIIGGGSPAKAGEITLAHRGILFLDEFPEFHRDVLESLRQPLEQGEITIQRAKTNLNLPA
;
A
#
# COMPACT_ATOMS: atom_id res chain seq x y z
N PRO A 1 14.08 18.72 -1.51
CA PRO A 1 13.48 19.78 -0.65
C PRO A 1 13.47 19.33 0.82
N GLN A 2 13.56 20.26 1.78
CA GLN A 2 13.50 19.95 3.22
C GLN A 2 12.22 19.19 3.60
N ALA A 3 11.09 19.52 2.97
CA ALA A 3 9.81 18.85 3.22
C ALA A 3 9.83 17.35 2.87
N ASN A 4 10.66 16.93 1.91
CA ASN A 4 10.71 15.55 1.42
C ASN A 4 11.76 14.71 2.15
N VAL A 5 12.45 15.26 3.15
CA VAL A 5 13.54 14.56 3.85
C VAL A 5 13.05 13.29 4.52
N LYS A 6 11.83 13.31 5.07
CA LYS A 6 11.20 12.14 5.68
C LYS A 6 11.04 11.05 4.62
N GLU A 7 10.29 11.27 3.56
CA GLU A 7 10.16 10.33 2.44
C GLU A 7 11.52 9.85 1.89
N ALA A 8 12.46 10.77 1.63
CA ALA A 8 13.77 10.43 1.09
C ALA A 8 14.55 9.46 1.99
N SER A 9 14.30 9.48 3.31
CA SER A 9 14.92 8.56 4.26
C SER A 9 14.56 7.10 4.06
N LEU A 10 13.44 6.82 3.41
CA LEU A 10 13.04 5.46 3.05
C LEU A 10 14.00 4.80 2.06
N VAL A 11 14.77 5.59 1.29
CA VAL A 11 15.76 5.04 0.36
C VAL A 11 16.84 4.21 1.09
N ARG A 12 17.14 4.53 2.35
CA ARG A 12 18.08 3.76 3.19
C ARG A 12 17.58 2.36 3.52
N LEU A 13 16.28 2.09 3.37
CA LEU A 13 15.70 0.75 3.54
C LEU A 13 16.19 -0.22 2.46
N SER A 14 16.67 0.29 1.33
CA SER A 14 17.30 -0.56 0.32
C SER A 14 18.65 -1.07 0.84
N ALA A 15 18.85 -2.39 0.77
CA ALA A 15 20.07 -3.05 1.24
C ALA A 15 21.37 -2.49 0.63
N SER A 16 21.30 -1.92 -0.58
CA SER A 16 22.44 -1.34 -1.29
C SER A 16 22.75 0.11 -0.90
N GLN A 17 21.85 0.79 -0.18
CA GLN A 17 21.88 2.25 0.01
C GLN A 17 21.75 2.71 1.47
N ASN A 18 21.99 1.81 2.43
CA ASN A 18 21.83 2.09 3.86
C ASN A 18 22.73 3.25 4.36
N ASN A 19 23.89 3.48 3.73
CA ASN A 19 24.84 4.53 4.13
C ASN A 19 24.63 5.89 3.45
N LEU A 20 23.51 6.11 2.75
CA LEU A 20 23.27 7.39 2.08
C LEU A 20 23.03 8.53 3.08
N GLU A 21 23.75 9.61 2.89
CA GLU A 21 23.52 10.86 3.61
C GLU A 21 22.33 11.61 3.00
N ILE A 22 21.38 11.99 3.85
CA ILE A 22 20.15 12.65 3.41
C ILE A 22 20.11 14.04 4.00
N ILE A 23 20.09 15.00 3.10
CA ILE A 23 20.26 16.41 3.40
C ILE A 23 19.06 17.16 2.81
N GLY A 24 18.31 17.78 3.70
CA GLY A 24 17.21 18.64 3.33
C GLY A 24 17.68 20.04 3.02
N LEU A 25 17.13 20.61 1.95
CA LEU A 25 17.45 21.96 1.49
C LEU A 25 16.15 22.69 1.21
N ASN A 26 16.04 23.93 1.67
CA ASN A 26 14.84 24.76 1.47
C ASN A 26 14.82 25.44 0.09
N ASN A 27 15.99 25.71 -0.48
CA ASN A 27 16.13 26.40 -1.76
C ASN A 27 17.45 26.06 -2.45
N LEU A 28 17.56 26.44 -3.72
CA LEU A 28 18.74 26.19 -4.55
C LEU A 28 20.00 26.89 -4.02
N LYS A 29 19.85 28.06 -3.38
CA LYS A 29 20.98 28.80 -2.81
C LYS A 29 21.67 28.01 -1.69
N GLN A 30 20.90 27.35 -0.82
CA GLN A 30 21.44 26.45 0.19
C GLN A 30 22.17 25.25 -0.43
N ALA A 31 21.68 24.73 -1.56
CA ALA A 31 22.36 23.64 -2.27
C ALA A 31 23.76 24.05 -2.74
N ILE A 32 23.87 25.24 -3.35
CA ILE A 32 25.15 25.78 -3.81
C ILE A 32 26.10 25.98 -2.63
N PHE A 33 25.67 26.67 -1.58
CA PHE A 33 26.51 26.91 -0.40
C PHE A 33 26.94 25.64 0.33
N PHE A 34 26.08 24.62 0.35
CA PHE A 34 26.44 23.32 0.92
C PHE A 34 27.53 22.63 0.08
N LEU A 35 27.38 22.61 -1.25
CA LEU A 35 28.37 22.01 -2.16
C LEU A 35 29.71 22.77 -2.17
N GLU A 36 29.68 24.09 -1.96
CA GLU A 36 30.88 24.93 -1.82
C GLU A 36 31.53 24.86 -0.43
N GLY A 37 30.96 24.09 0.52
CA GLY A 37 31.47 23.96 1.89
C GLY A 37 31.24 25.19 2.77
N GLN A 38 30.45 26.17 2.31
CA GLN A 38 30.13 27.41 3.04
C GLN A 38 28.96 27.22 4.03
N LEU A 39 28.24 26.11 3.93
CA LEU A 39 27.11 25.76 4.77
C LEU A 39 27.23 24.30 5.21
N THR A 40 27.22 24.05 6.51
CA THR A 40 27.15 22.69 7.07
C THR A 40 25.74 22.41 7.54
N ILE A 41 25.10 21.39 6.97
CA ILE A 41 23.77 20.94 7.38
C ILE A 41 23.92 19.56 8.01
N ASN A 42 23.36 19.40 9.22
CA ASN A 42 23.33 18.12 9.89
C ASN A 42 22.41 17.14 9.14
N GLN A 43 22.90 15.91 8.96
CA GLN A 43 22.13 14.84 8.33
C GLN A 43 20.85 14.56 9.12
N SER A 44 19.79 14.23 8.39
CA SER A 44 18.56 13.76 9.02
C SER A 44 18.74 12.35 9.57
N LYS A 45 18.37 12.17 10.84
CA LYS A 45 18.38 10.89 11.56
C LYS A 45 16.95 10.34 11.63
N PHE A 46 16.34 10.11 10.47
CA PHE A 46 15.11 9.31 10.43
C PHE A 46 15.49 7.83 10.48
N VAL A 47 14.77 7.09 11.32
CA VAL A 47 14.96 5.65 11.55
C VAL A 47 13.70 4.94 11.07
N LEU A 48 13.85 3.69 10.66
CA LEU A 48 12.79 2.80 10.19
C LEU A 48 11.56 2.76 11.14
N ALA A 49 11.80 2.84 12.44
CA ALA A 49 10.78 2.92 13.48
C ALA A 49 9.88 4.16 13.40
N ASP A 50 10.28 5.21 12.66
CA ASP A 50 9.47 6.40 12.42
C ASP A 50 8.42 6.18 11.33
N PHE A 51 8.54 5.11 10.54
CA PHE A 51 7.65 4.75 9.44
C PHE A 51 6.86 3.48 9.70
N ILE A 52 7.47 2.47 10.33
CA ILE A 52 6.68 1.38 10.89
C ILE A 52 5.92 1.99 12.05
N GLY A 53 4.70 2.44 11.76
CA GLY A 53 3.73 2.70 12.80
C GLY A 53 3.73 1.46 13.68
N LYS A 54 4.05 1.61 14.98
CA LYS A 54 3.78 0.54 15.94
C LYS A 54 2.40 0.00 15.57
N SER A 55 2.27 -1.30 15.34
CA SER A 55 1.01 -2.00 15.02
C SER A 55 -0.06 -1.88 16.13
N ALA A 56 0.11 -0.89 17.02
CA ALA A 56 -0.79 -0.42 18.04
C ALA A 56 -2.08 0.13 17.40
N SER A 57 -3.06 -0.76 17.38
CA SER A 57 -4.32 -0.57 18.12
C SER A 57 -5.45 0.24 17.49
N ASN A 58 -5.35 0.72 16.25
CA ASN A 58 -6.50 1.39 15.60
C ASN A 58 -7.28 0.50 14.62
N GLY A 59 -6.82 -0.72 14.37
CA GLY A 59 -7.52 -1.72 13.55
C GLY A 59 -8.45 -2.61 14.36
N ILE A 60 -9.40 -3.26 13.67
CA ILE A 60 -10.24 -4.30 14.27
C ILE A 60 -9.39 -5.54 14.50
N ASN A 61 -9.38 -6.07 15.72
CA ASN A 61 -8.67 -7.32 16.03
C ASN A 61 -9.58 -8.53 15.74
N LEU A 62 -9.03 -9.57 15.10
CA LEU A 62 -9.75 -10.82 14.81
C LEU A 62 -10.29 -11.52 16.07
N ASP A 63 -9.64 -11.36 17.21
CA ASP A 63 -10.08 -11.89 18.51
C ASP A 63 -11.38 -11.26 19.02
N TRP A 64 -11.69 -10.04 18.56
CA TRP A 64 -12.94 -9.35 18.92
C TRP A 64 -14.16 -9.95 18.22
N VAL A 65 -13.96 -10.58 17.06
CA VAL A 65 -15.05 -11.26 16.32
C VAL A 65 -15.47 -12.50 17.12
N LYS A 66 -16.73 -12.56 17.55
CA LYS A 66 -17.24 -13.71 18.31
C LYS A 66 -17.81 -14.77 17.36
N GLY A 67 -17.52 -16.04 17.64
CA GLY A 67 -17.95 -17.16 16.79
C GLY A 67 -17.18 -17.24 15.46
N GLN A 68 -17.83 -17.76 14.40
CA GLN A 68 -17.28 -17.88 13.04
C GLN A 68 -15.96 -18.67 12.96
N SER A 69 -15.79 -19.73 13.77
CA SER A 69 -14.53 -20.49 13.86
C SER A 69 -14.02 -20.99 12.51
N HIS A 70 -14.91 -21.48 11.65
CA HIS A 70 -14.55 -21.95 10.32
C HIS A 70 -14.07 -20.79 9.41
N SER A 71 -14.77 -19.66 9.41
CA SER A 71 -14.39 -18.49 8.62
C SER A 71 -13.10 -17.86 9.11
N LYS A 72 -12.89 -17.77 10.43
CA LYS A 72 -11.63 -17.33 11.03
C LYS A 72 -10.47 -18.22 10.61
N ARG A 73 -10.67 -19.53 10.65
CA ARG A 73 -9.64 -20.48 10.24
C ARG A 73 -9.30 -20.36 8.75
N GLY A 74 -10.32 -20.22 7.89
CA GLY A 74 -10.13 -19.95 6.47
C GLY A 74 -9.36 -18.65 6.22
N LEU A 75 -9.66 -17.61 7.00
CA LEU A 75 -8.96 -16.33 6.95
C LEU A 75 -7.50 -16.43 7.38
N GLU A 76 -7.20 -17.14 8.47
CA GLU A 76 -5.82 -17.40 8.90
C GLU A 76 -5.00 -18.12 7.84
N ILE A 77 -5.58 -19.16 7.22
CA ILE A 77 -4.92 -19.92 6.15
C ILE A 77 -4.67 -19.01 4.94
N ALA A 78 -5.67 -18.22 4.55
CA ALA A 78 -5.56 -17.31 3.42
C ALA A 78 -4.48 -16.24 3.65
N VAL A 79 -4.46 -15.62 4.83
CA VAL A 79 -3.45 -14.62 5.20
C VAL A 79 -2.05 -15.23 5.25
N ALA A 80 -1.89 -16.40 5.86
CA ALA A 80 -0.59 -17.06 5.97
C ALA A 80 -0.04 -17.53 4.61
N GLY A 81 -0.92 -17.95 3.70
CA GLY A 81 -0.56 -18.43 2.37
C GLY A 81 -0.56 -17.37 1.26
N GLY A 82 -1.01 -16.14 1.55
CA GLY A 82 -1.22 -15.12 0.52
C GLY A 82 -2.28 -15.53 -0.51
N HIS A 83 -3.37 -16.19 -0.07
CA HIS A 83 -4.42 -16.69 -0.94
C HIS A 83 -5.64 -15.77 -0.98
N ASN A 84 -6.33 -15.78 -2.12
CA ASN A 84 -7.65 -15.18 -2.25
C ASN A 84 -8.68 -15.94 -1.42
N LEU A 85 -9.60 -15.22 -0.79
CA LEU A 85 -10.66 -15.80 0.05
C LEU A 85 -12.04 -15.31 -0.40
N PHE A 86 -12.97 -16.25 -0.58
CA PHE A 86 -14.37 -15.94 -0.87
C PHE A 86 -15.25 -16.19 0.36
N LEU A 87 -15.90 -15.13 0.86
CA LEU A 87 -16.76 -15.19 2.03
C LEU A 87 -18.25 -15.25 1.63
N GLN A 88 -18.84 -16.44 1.67
CA GLN A 88 -20.26 -16.66 1.40
C GLN A 88 -21.10 -16.67 2.68
N GLY A 89 -22.33 -16.16 2.60
CA GLY A 89 -23.25 -16.08 3.74
C GLY A 89 -24.29 -14.96 3.59
N PRO A 90 -25.37 -14.99 4.39
CA PRO A 90 -26.39 -13.93 4.43
C PRO A 90 -25.82 -12.54 4.76
N PRO A 91 -26.53 -11.46 4.40
CA PRO A 91 -26.19 -10.11 4.86
C PRO A 91 -26.23 -10.02 6.40
N GLY A 92 -25.42 -9.14 6.98
CA GLY A 92 -25.36 -8.95 8.44
C GLY A 92 -24.58 -10.01 9.22
N THR A 93 -23.96 -11.00 8.56
CA THR A 93 -23.17 -12.07 9.23
C THR A 93 -21.75 -11.67 9.61
N GLY A 94 -21.37 -10.40 9.39
CA GLY A 94 -20.07 -9.85 9.80
C GLY A 94 -18.91 -10.13 8.83
N LYS A 95 -19.18 -10.39 7.54
CA LYS A 95 -18.13 -10.59 6.52
C LYS A 95 -17.17 -9.42 6.40
N THR A 96 -17.71 -8.21 6.31
CA THR A 96 -16.92 -6.96 6.25
C THR A 96 -16.10 -6.77 7.52
N LEU A 97 -16.64 -7.15 8.68
CA LEU A 97 -15.91 -7.11 9.96
C LEU A 97 -14.75 -8.12 9.96
N LEU A 98 -14.98 -9.35 9.49
CA LEU A 98 -13.94 -10.37 9.33
C LEU A 98 -12.84 -9.93 8.37
N ALA A 99 -13.18 -9.37 7.20
CA ALA A 99 -12.22 -8.90 6.22
C ALA A 99 -11.34 -7.77 6.78
N LYS A 100 -11.92 -6.79 7.48
CA LYS A 100 -11.16 -5.73 8.15
C LYS A 100 -10.28 -6.27 9.27
N ALA A 101 -10.76 -7.28 9.98
CA ALA A 101 -10.00 -7.92 11.05
C ALA A 101 -8.81 -8.74 10.54
N ALA A 102 -8.82 -9.16 9.28
CA ALA A 102 -7.74 -9.92 8.65
C ALA A 102 -6.39 -9.19 8.72
N VAL A 103 -6.41 -7.86 8.58
CA VAL A 103 -5.20 -7.03 8.67
C VAL A 103 -4.48 -7.23 10.01
N SER A 104 -5.21 -7.48 11.10
CA SER A 104 -4.64 -7.65 12.44
C SER A 104 -3.82 -8.93 12.63
N ILE A 105 -3.97 -9.91 11.73
CA ILE A 105 -3.22 -11.17 11.76
C ILE A 105 -2.18 -11.26 10.64
N MET A 106 -2.07 -10.23 9.80
CA MET A 106 -0.98 -10.14 8.82
C MET A 106 0.33 -9.79 9.54
N PRO A 107 1.48 -10.30 9.06
CA PRO A 107 2.77 -9.87 9.58
C PRO A 107 2.99 -8.39 9.27
N ASP A 108 3.78 -7.71 10.10
CA ASP A 108 4.21 -6.33 9.82
C ASP A 108 4.96 -6.27 8.47
N LEU A 109 5.03 -5.08 7.87
CA LEU A 109 5.76 -4.88 6.62
C LEU A 109 7.26 -5.03 6.83
N ALA A 110 7.90 -5.82 5.98
CA ALA A 110 9.36 -5.83 5.88
C ALA A 110 9.87 -4.49 5.31
N SER A 111 11.15 -4.19 5.52
CA SER A 111 11.78 -2.94 5.07
C SER A 111 11.65 -2.74 3.56
N GLU A 112 11.83 -3.82 2.81
CA GLU A 112 11.71 -3.85 1.36
C GLU A 112 10.26 -3.62 0.91
N GLU A 113 9.30 -4.29 1.55
CA GLU A 113 7.86 -4.10 1.26
C GLU A 113 7.41 -2.67 1.56
N LEU A 114 7.93 -2.08 2.64
CA LEU A 114 7.63 -0.70 3.00
C LEU A 114 8.15 0.29 1.95
N LEU A 115 9.36 0.04 1.42
CA LEU A 115 9.94 0.84 0.34
C LEU A 115 9.15 0.68 -0.97
N GLU A 116 8.73 -0.53 -1.31
CA GLU A 116 7.84 -0.79 -2.47
C GLU A 116 6.54 0.02 -2.35
N LEU A 117 5.88 -0.02 -1.19
CA LEU A 117 4.68 0.77 -0.93
C LEU A 117 4.94 2.27 -1.00
N ALA A 118 6.06 2.75 -0.45
CA ALA A 118 6.43 4.15 -0.51
C ALA A 118 6.49 4.67 -1.94
N GLN A 119 7.09 3.88 -2.85
CA GLN A 119 7.19 4.21 -4.27
C GLN A 119 5.81 4.30 -4.92
N ILE A 120 4.95 3.30 -4.69
CA ILE A 120 3.58 3.27 -5.23
C ILE A 120 2.79 4.50 -4.77
N TYR A 121 2.80 4.77 -3.47
CA TYR A 121 2.04 5.85 -2.86
C TYR A 121 2.55 7.23 -3.27
N SER A 122 3.87 7.43 -3.26
CA SER A 122 4.49 8.67 -3.72
C SER A 122 4.20 8.95 -5.19
N ALA A 123 4.36 7.95 -6.07
CA ALA A 123 4.05 8.08 -7.49
C ALA A 123 2.56 8.36 -7.74
N SER A 124 1.69 7.90 -6.84
CA SER A 124 0.25 8.14 -6.87
C SER A 124 -0.17 9.47 -6.20
N GLY A 125 0.79 10.23 -5.66
CA GLY A 125 0.57 11.54 -5.05
C GLY A 125 0.08 11.51 -3.60
N PHE A 126 0.20 10.37 -2.90
CA PHE A 126 -0.13 10.27 -1.48
C PHE A 126 1.01 10.81 -0.60
N ASN A 127 0.64 11.48 0.49
CA ASN A 127 1.59 11.91 1.50
C ASN A 127 1.95 10.74 2.44
N ILE A 128 3.11 10.13 2.23
CA ILE A 128 3.62 9.01 3.05
C ILE A 128 4.25 9.45 4.38
N SER A 129 4.22 10.75 4.69
CA SER A 129 4.64 11.26 6.00
C SER A 129 3.57 11.09 7.09
N GLU A 130 2.35 10.74 6.69
CA GLU A 130 1.19 10.59 7.58
C GLU A 130 1.27 9.33 8.46
N PRO A 131 0.60 9.32 9.63
CA PRO A 131 0.67 8.19 10.58
C PRO A 131 0.06 6.87 10.10
N TRP A 132 -0.76 6.89 9.03
CA TRP A 132 -1.37 5.68 8.46
C TRP A 132 -0.37 4.88 7.61
N PHE A 133 0.69 5.52 7.13
CA PHE A 133 1.71 4.86 6.33
C PHE A 133 2.52 3.89 7.20
N GLY A 134 2.94 2.77 6.60
CA GLY A 134 3.65 1.69 7.31
C GLY A 134 2.77 0.60 7.91
N GLN A 135 1.46 0.64 7.65
CA GLN A 135 0.54 -0.47 7.92
C GLN A 135 0.22 -1.24 6.63
N ARG A 136 -0.18 -2.51 6.78
CA ARG A 136 -0.70 -3.31 5.66
C ARG A 136 -1.92 -2.60 5.05
N PRO A 137 -1.92 -2.29 3.74
CA PRO A 137 -3.03 -1.58 3.12
C PRO A 137 -4.34 -2.38 3.19
N PHE A 138 -5.47 -1.67 3.34
CA PHE A 138 -6.80 -2.24 3.17
C PHE A 138 -7.61 -1.33 2.26
N ARG A 139 -8.00 -1.83 1.10
CA ARG A 139 -8.79 -1.12 0.09
C ARG A 139 -10.13 -1.78 -0.05
N ALA A 140 -11.20 -0.98 -0.02
CA ALA A 140 -12.58 -1.46 -0.15
C ALA A 140 -13.34 -0.55 -1.12
N PRO A 141 -13.07 -0.66 -2.42
CA PRO A 141 -13.79 0.11 -3.42
C PRO A 141 -15.29 -0.23 -3.40
N HIS A 142 -16.11 0.77 -3.73
CA HIS A 142 -17.54 0.57 -3.91
C HIS A 142 -17.80 -0.25 -5.19
N HIS A 143 -18.86 -1.07 -5.23
CA HIS A 143 -19.20 -1.92 -6.40
C HIS A 143 -19.48 -1.11 -7.68
N SER A 144 -19.80 0.18 -7.54
CA SER A 144 -19.97 1.12 -8.66
C SER A 144 -18.65 1.70 -9.20
N ALA A 145 -17.51 1.30 -8.65
CA ALA A 145 -16.20 1.73 -9.12
C ALA A 145 -15.96 1.28 -10.57
N SER A 146 -15.43 2.20 -11.36
CA SER A 146 -15.11 1.93 -12.76
C SER A 146 -13.86 1.05 -12.90
N GLU A 147 -13.70 0.39 -14.04
CA GLU A 147 -12.49 -0.39 -14.37
C GLU A 147 -11.19 0.42 -14.17
N PRO A 148 -11.06 1.68 -14.67
CA PRO A 148 -9.87 2.50 -14.39
C PRO A 148 -9.66 2.84 -12.91
N THR A 149 -10.71 2.83 -12.08
CA THR A 149 -10.58 3.02 -10.63
C THR A 149 -9.98 1.78 -9.98
N ILE A 150 -10.39 0.59 -10.43
CA ILE A 150 -9.97 -0.69 -9.84
C ILE A 150 -8.57 -1.08 -10.33
N ILE A 151 -8.38 -1.16 -11.65
CA ILE A 151 -7.13 -1.63 -12.28
C ILE A 151 -6.10 -0.50 -12.39
N GLY A 152 -6.57 0.73 -12.53
CA GLY A 152 -5.73 1.88 -12.85
C GLY A 152 -5.85 2.30 -14.32
N GLY A 153 -5.28 3.45 -14.63
CA GLY A 153 -5.33 4.03 -15.98
C GLY A 153 -5.65 5.53 -15.95
N GLY A 154 -6.38 6.00 -16.95
CA GLY A 154 -6.62 7.43 -17.18
C GLY A 154 -5.49 8.12 -17.96
N SER A 155 -5.55 9.46 -18.00
CA SER A 155 -4.56 10.32 -18.63
C SER A 155 -4.28 11.52 -17.73
N PRO A 156 -3.12 11.59 -17.04
CA PRO A 156 -2.04 10.61 -17.03
C PRO A 156 -2.47 9.28 -16.39
N ALA A 157 -1.77 8.20 -16.71
CA ALA A 157 -2.01 6.89 -16.13
C ALA A 157 -1.69 6.90 -14.62
N LYS A 158 -2.63 6.43 -13.80
CA LYS A 158 -2.53 6.33 -12.34
C LYS A 158 -2.73 4.90 -11.87
N ALA A 159 -2.19 4.59 -10.70
CA ALA A 159 -2.44 3.33 -10.01
C ALA A 159 -3.93 3.18 -9.66
N GLY A 160 -4.46 1.97 -9.79
CA GLY A 160 -5.81 1.60 -9.34
C GLY A 160 -5.84 1.13 -7.89
N GLU A 161 -7.04 0.88 -7.39
CA GLU A 161 -7.26 0.36 -6.03
C GLU A 161 -6.52 -0.95 -5.76
N ILE A 162 -6.38 -1.82 -6.75
CA ILE A 162 -5.62 -3.07 -6.60
C ILE A 162 -4.12 -2.81 -6.36
N THR A 163 -3.49 -1.92 -7.14
CA THR A 163 -2.09 -1.54 -6.93
C THR A 163 -1.90 -0.81 -5.60
N LEU A 164 -2.88 0.00 -5.18
CA LEU A 164 -2.87 0.64 -3.86
C LEU A 164 -3.15 -0.34 -2.70
N ALA A 165 -3.65 -1.54 -3.00
CA ALA A 165 -3.86 -2.63 -2.04
C ALA A 165 -2.66 -3.58 -1.97
N HIS A 166 -1.62 -3.39 -2.79
CA HIS A 166 -0.45 -4.25 -2.85
C HIS A 166 0.13 -4.51 -1.45
N ARG A 167 0.63 -5.72 -1.20
CA ARG A 167 1.08 -6.20 0.13
C ARG A 167 0.03 -6.14 1.25
N GLY A 168 -1.23 -5.89 0.91
CA GLY A 168 -2.35 -5.74 1.83
C GLY A 168 -3.56 -6.54 1.37
N ILE A 169 -4.75 -5.93 1.48
CA ILE A 169 -6.02 -6.56 1.14
C ILE A 169 -6.84 -5.64 0.24
N LEU A 170 -7.28 -6.17 -0.90
CA LEU A 170 -8.37 -5.62 -1.71
C LEU A 170 -9.66 -6.37 -1.35
N PHE A 171 -10.59 -5.67 -0.69
CA PHE A 171 -11.88 -6.21 -0.30
C PHE A 171 -12.98 -5.75 -1.25
N LEU A 172 -13.63 -6.72 -1.91
CA LEU A 172 -14.74 -6.49 -2.83
C LEU A 172 -16.03 -6.92 -2.15
N ASP A 173 -16.68 -5.98 -1.47
CA ASP A 173 -18.01 -6.24 -0.88
C ASP A 173 -19.05 -6.33 -1.99
N GLU A 174 -20.07 -7.17 -1.80
CA GLU A 174 -21.11 -7.36 -2.81
C GLU A 174 -20.52 -7.74 -4.18
N PHE A 175 -19.51 -8.61 -4.21
CA PHE A 175 -18.77 -9.02 -5.42
C PHE A 175 -19.63 -9.24 -6.69
N PRO A 176 -20.82 -9.88 -6.62
CA PRO A 176 -21.70 -10.04 -7.80
C PRO A 176 -22.28 -8.74 -8.39
N GLU A 177 -22.30 -7.65 -7.64
CA GLU A 177 -22.83 -6.33 -8.06
C GLU A 177 -21.81 -5.51 -8.87
N PHE A 178 -20.53 -5.91 -8.89
CA PHE A 178 -19.53 -5.26 -9.72
C PHE A 178 -19.83 -5.47 -11.21
N HIS A 179 -19.57 -4.44 -12.02
CA HIS A 179 -19.73 -4.54 -13.46
C HIS A 179 -18.86 -5.66 -14.03
N ARG A 180 -19.38 -6.41 -15.01
CA ARG A 180 -18.68 -7.57 -15.59
C ARG A 180 -17.26 -7.23 -16.06
N ASP A 181 -17.08 -6.09 -16.73
CA ASP A 181 -15.77 -5.66 -17.24
C ASP A 181 -14.74 -5.46 -16.12
N VAL A 182 -15.17 -5.01 -14.94
CA VAL A 182 -14.30 -4.90 -13.75
C VAL A 182 -13.88 -6.28 -13.28
N LEU A 183 -14.79 -7.25 -13.24
CA LEU A 183 -14.48 -8.61 -12.81
C LEU A 183 -13.57 -9.35 -13.80
N GLU A 184 -13.80 -9.17 -15.09
CA GLU A 184 -12.96 -9.75 -16.15
C GLU A 184 -11.55 -9.15 -16.14
N SER A 185 -11.44 -7.82 -15.94
CA SER A 185 -10.13 -7.15 -15.86
C SER A 185 -9.32 -7.54 -14.63
N LEU A 186 -9.97 -7.98 -13.53
CA LEU A 186 -9.29 -8.51 -12.34
C LEU A 186 -8.65 -9.89 -12.56
N ARG A 187 -9.01 -10.62 -13.62
CA ARG A 187 -8.54 -12.00 -13.81
C ARG A 187 -7.03 -12.09 -13.95
N GLN A 188 -6.43 -11.28 -14.83
CA GLN A 188 -4.98 -11.25 -15.03
C GLN A 188 -4.21 -10.83 -13.75
N PRO A 189 -4.59 -9.74 -13.04
CA PRO A 189 -3.96 -9.39 -11.77
C PRO A 189 -3.99 -10.51 -10.73
N LEU A 190 -5.11 -11.24 -10.61
CA LEU A 190 -5.23 -12.35 -9.65
C LEU A 190 -4.41 -13.59 -10.05
N GLU A 191 -4.13 -13.76 -11.33
CA GLU A 191 -3.28 -14.86 -11.85
C GLU A 191 -1.79 -14.53 -11.78
N GLN A 192 -1.40 -13.28 -12.05
CA GLN A 192 0.00 -12.89 -12.27
C GLN A 192 0.58 -12.01 -11.16
N GLY A 193 -0.25 -11.37 -10.32
CA GLY A 193 0.21 -10.43 -9.29
C GLY A 193 0.73 -9.10 -9.83
N GLU A 194 0.52 -8.81 -11.12
CA GLU A 194 1.00 -7.61 -11.79
C GLU A 194 -0.03 -7.08 -12.80
N ILE A 195 0.07 -5.78 -13.08
CA ILE A 195 -0.78 -5.04 -14.01
C ILE A 195 0.10 -4.28 -14.99
N THR A 196 -0.19 -4.45 -16.27
CA THR A 196 0.46 -3.70 -17.34
C THR A 196 -0.53 -2.69 -17.92
N ILE A 197 -0.28 -1.40 -17.71
CA ILE A 197 -1.07 -0.31 -18.28
C ILE A 197 -0.36 0.22 -19.52
N GLN A 198 -0.88 -0.13 -20.71
CA GLN A 198 -0.38 0.37 -21.99
C GLN A 198 -1.22 1.57 -22.46
N ARG A 199 -0.57 2.70 -22.72
CA ARG A 199 -1.16 3.88 -23.35
C ARG A 199 -0.25 4.38 -24.47
N ALA A 200 -0.81 5.18 -25.38
CA ALA A 200 -0.14 5.65 -26.60
C ALA A 200 1.25 6.30 -26.39
N LYS A 201 1.59 6.74 -25.16
CA LYS A 201 2.90 7.33 -24.83
C LYS A 201 3.56 6.76 -23.57
N THR A 202 2.94 5.82 -22.86
CA THR A 202 3.47 5.30 -21.59
C THR A 202 3.13 3.83 -21.41
N ASN A 203 4.12 3.04 -21.02
CA ASN A 203 3.94 1.67 -20.54
C ASN A 203 4.31 1.64 -19.05
N LEU A 204 3.36 1.27 -18.20
CA LEU A 204 3.57 1.18 -16.75
C LEU A 204 3.28 -0.24 -16.30
N ASN A 205 4.27 -0.89 -15.70
CA ASN A 205 4.08 -2.13 -14.97
C ASN A 205 3.93 -1.78 -13.50
N LEU A 206 2.81 -2.18 -12.92
CA LEU A 206 2.44 -1.94 -11.53
C LEU A 206 2.18 -3.28 -10.85
N PRO A 207 2.52 -3.43 -9.56
CA PRO A 207 2.16 -4.62 -8.82
C PRO A 207 0.65 -4.65 -8.52
N ALA A 208 0.14 -5.85 -8.24
CA ALA A 208 -1.23 -6.10 -7.80
C ALA A 208 -1.26 -6.80 -6.43
#